data_AF-A0A0F9L661-F1
#
_entry.id   AF-A0A0F9L661-F1
#
_cell.length_a   1.000
_cell.length_b   1.000
_cell.length_c   1.000
_cell.angle_alpha   90.00
_cell.angle_beta   90.00
_cell.angle_gamma   90.00
#
_symmetry.space_group_name_H-M   'P 1'
#
loop_
_entity.id
_entity.type
_entity.pdbx_description
1 polymer ?
#
loop_
_entity_poly.entity_id
_entity_poly.type
_entity_poly.pdbx_seq_one_letter_code
_entity_poly.pdbx_strand_id
1 'polypeptide(L)'
;MIAVGIPQESVAMVIRDGIDPKTLREHFRHELDTAMIKAHGKIGGKLFAMALAGNVSALIFIAKTRLGWKEVQVIEGNPDAPLSINLKVNFVTPPDD
;
A
#
# COMPACT_ATOMS: atom_id res chain seq x y z
N MET A 1 4.64 3.12 -17.17
CA MET A 1 3.69 2.00 -17.23
C MET A 1 3.85 1.08 -16.01
N ILE A 2 5.04 0.52 -15.76
CA ILE A 2 5.31 -0.35 -14.59
C ILE A 2 5.04 0.32 -13.24
N ALA A 3 5.31 1.62 -13.16
CA ALA A 3 5.18 2.44 -11.96
C ALA A 3 3.75 2.48 -11.36
N VAL A 4 2.72 2.09 -12.12
CA VAL A 4 1.30 2.13 -11.72
C VAL A 4 0.79 0.73 -11.30
N GLY A 5 1.69 -0.23 -11.08
CA GLY A 5 1.33 -1.59 -10.66
C GLY A 5 0.91 -2.52 -11.80
N ILE A 6 1.21 -2.17 -13.04
CA ILE A 6 0.92 -3.03 -14.20
C ILE A 6 1.87 -4.25 -14.17
N PRO A 7 1.36 -5.49 -14.33
CA PRO A 7 2.20 -6.68 -14.37
C PRO A 7 3.30 -6.59 -15.42
N GLN A 8 4.48 -7.13 -15.11
CA GLN A 8 5.64 -7.09 -16.02
C GLN A 8 5.34 -7.77 -17.37
N GLU A 9 4.51 -8.81 -17.37
CA GLU A 9 4.08 -9.52 -18.59
C GLU A 9 3.27 -8.62 -19.53
N SER A 10 2.32 -7.86 -18.98
CA SER A 10 1.54 -6.90 -19.76
C SER A 10 2.41 -5.76 -20.30
N VAL A 11 3.43 -5.34 -19.55
CA VAL A 11 4.39 -4.32 -20.00
C VAL A 11 5.27 -4.87 -21.13
N ALA A 12 5.69 -6.14 -21.03
CA ALA A 12 6.50 -6.80 -22.04
C ALA A 12 5.75 -6.86 -23.39
N MET A 13 4.44 -7.09 -23.39
CA MET A 13 3.60 -7.08 -24.61
C MET A 13 3.48 -5.70 -25.27
N VAL A 14 3.56 -4.61 -24.51
CA VAL A 14 3.36 -3.25 -25.03
C VAL A 14 4.66 -2.60 -25.52
N ILE A 15 5.82 -3.11 -25.09
CA ILE A 15 7.12 -2.58 -25.52
C ILE A 15 7.48 -3.16 -26.90
N ARG A 16 7.56 -2.28 -27.91
CA ARG A 16 8.11 -2.57 -29.25
C ARG A 16 7.58 -3.88 -29.87
N ASP A 17 6.25 -4.01 -29.92
CA ASP A 17 5.51 -5.15 -30.51
C ASP A 17 5.63 -6.50 -29.77
N GLY A 18 6.11 -6.49 -28.53
CA GLY A 18 6.16 -7.65 -27.65
C GLY A 18 7.58 -8.17 -27.47
N ILE A 19 8.13 -7.94 -26.28
CA ILE A 19 9.42 -8.51 -25.87
C ILE A 19 9.22 -9.66 -24.88
N ASP A 20 10.17 -10.60 -24.84
CA ASP A 20 10.15 -11.66 -23.84
C ASP A 20 10.32 -11.05 -22.43
N PRO A 21 9.52 -11.47 -21.42
CA PRO A 21 9.68 -11.02 -20.03
C PRO A 21 11.09 -11.21 -19.46
N LYS A 22 11.85 -12.20 -19.95
CA LYS A 22 13.24 -12.44 -19.57
C LYS A 22 14.14 -11.30 -20.06
N THR A 23 13.98 -10.86 -21.31
CA THR A 23 14.72 -9.73 -21.88
C THR A 23 14.41 -8.43 -21.14
N LEU A 24 13.14 -8.23 -20.75
CA LEU A 24 12.72 -7.08 -19.94
C LEU A 24 13.46 -7.05 -18.58
N ARG A 25 13.54 -8.19 -17.88
CA ARG A 25 14.22 -8.27 -16.58
C ARG A 25 15.73 -8.09 -16.68
N GLU A 26 16.35 -8.49 -17.77
CA GLU A 26 17.80 -8.43 -17.97
C GLU A 26 18.27 -7.02 -18.37
N HIS A 27 17.54 -6.34 -19.27
CA HIS A 27 17.95 -5.04 -19.81
C HIS A 27 17.33 -3.84 -19.09
N PHE A 28 16.17 -4.01 -18.45
CA PHE A 28 15.43 -2.91 -17.80
C PHE A 28 15.34 -3.07 -16.28
N ARG A 29 16.26 -3.83 -15.65
CA ARG A 29 16.22 -4.07 -14.21
C ARG A 29 16.25 -2.79 -13.38
N HIS A 30 17.16 -1.88 -13.72
CA HIS A 30 17.27 -0.59 -13.04
C HIS A 30 16.00 0.24 -13.15
N GLU A 31 15.34 0.23 -14.32
CA GLU A 31 14.09 0.95 -14.52
C GLU A 31 12.93 0.31 -13.76
N LEU A 32 12.87 -1.03 -13.71
CA LEU A 32 11.87 -1.75 -12.92
C LEU A 32 11.96 -1.38 -11.43
N ASP A 33 13.18 -1.36 -10.89
CA ASP A 33 13.41 -1.07 -9.49
C ASP A 33 13.16 0.42 -9.16
N THR A 34 13.58 1.33 -10.04
CA THR A 34 13.35 2.79 -9.83
C THR A 34 11.94 3.24 -10.16
N ALA A 35 11.20 2.56 -11.05
CA ALA A 35 9.85 2.95 -11.44
C ALA A 35 8.91 3.02 -10.23
N MET A 36 8.98 2.03 -9.33
CA MET A 36 8.15 1.98 -8.13
C MET A 36 8.50 3.12 -7.16
N ILE A 37 9.79 3.38 -6.95
CA ILE A 37 10.27 4.50 -6.12
C ILE A 37 9.79 5.83 -6.68
N LYS A 38 9.92 6.05 -8.00
CA LYS A 38 9.49 7.27 -8.67
C LYS A 38 7.97 7.47 -8.58
N ALA A 39 7.17 6.42 -8.74
CA ALA A 39 5.72 6.49 -8.56
C ALA A 39 5.33 6.83 -7.12
N HIS A 40 5.90 6.13 -6.14
CA HIS A 40 5.65 6.41 -4.74
C HIS A 40 6.05 7.84 -4.37
N GLY A 41 7.17 8.35 -4.90
CA GLY A 41 7.58 9.74 -4.73
C GLY A 41 6.58 10.74 -5.32
N LYS A 42 6.05 10.50 -6.52
CA LYS A 42 5.01 11.35 -7.13
C LYS A 42 3.70 11.35 -6.34
N ILE A 43 3.24 10.18 -5.91
CA ILE A 43 2.02 10.05 -5.09
C ILE A 43 2.22 10.76 -3.75
N GLY A 44 3.35 10.52 -3.07
CA GLY A 44 3.70 11.17 -1.81
C GLY A 44 3.78 12.69 -1.94
N GLY A 45 4.39 13.20 -3.02
CA GLY A 45 4.45 14.63 -3.30
C GLY A 45 3.07 15.25 -3.52
N LYS A 46 2.19 14.58 -4.28
CA LYS A 46 0.80 15.04 -4.48
C LYS A 46 0.00 15.01 -3.18
N LEU A 47 0.16 13.95 -2.39
CA LEU A 47 -0.49 13.82 -1.08
C LEU A 47 -0.04 14.92 -0.12
N PHE A 48 1.26 15.23 -0.11
CA PHE A 48 1.82 16.32 0.68
C PHE A 48 1.29 17.69 0.24
N ALA A 49 1.22 17.95 -1.07
CA ALA A 49 0.62 19.17 -1.60
C ALA A 49 -0.87 19.31 -1.23
N MET A 50 -1.63 18.20 -1.26
CA MET A 50 -3.02 18.19 -0.80
C MET A 50 -3.16 18.45 0.70
N ALA A 51 -2.23 17.93 1.51
CA ALA A 51 -2.19 18.23 2.94
C ALA A 51 -1.93 19.73 3.19
N LEU A 52 -0.98 20.34 2.48
CA LEU A 52 -0.72 21.78 2.55
C LEU A 52 -1.91 22.63 2.07
N ALA A 53 -2.69 22.13 1.11
CA ALA A 53 -3.91 22.78 0.64
C ALA A 53 -5.10 22.67 1.63
N GLY A 54 -4.91 22.04 2.80
CA GLY A 54 -5.93 21.95 3.85
C GLY A 54 -6.78 20.68 3.81
N ASN A 55 -6.41 19.64 3.05
CA ASN A 55 -7.13 18.36 3.10
C ASN A 55 -6.85 17.65 4.44
N VAL A 56 -7.86 17.59 5.30
CA VAL A 56 -7.80 16.99 6.65
C VAL A 56 -7.41 15.52 6.60
N SER A 57 -7.92 14.74 5.66
CA SER A 57 -7.58 13.31 5.53
C SER A 57 -6.12 13.11 5.18
N ALA A 58 -5.57 13.93 4.28
CA ALA A 58 -4.15 13.89 3.93
C ALA A 58 -3.27 14.32 5.12
N LEU A 59 -3.67 15.35 5.86
CA LEU A 59 -2.99 15.81 7.08
C LEU A 59 -2.96 14.72 8.16
N ILE A 60 -4.11 14.11 8.46
CA ILE A 60 -4.22 13.00 9.44
C ILE A 60 -3.36 11.82 8.99
N PHE A 61 -3.40 11.47 7.70
CA PHE A 61 -2.58 10.39 7.18
C PHE A 61 -1.09 10.65 7.38
N ILE A 62 -0.59 11.83 7.03
CA ILE A 62 0.83 12.18 7.24
C ILE A 62 1.16 12.24 8.74
N ALA A 63 0.28 12.78 9.57
CA ALA A 63 0.47 12.82 11.01
C ALA A 63 0.61 11.42 11.62
N LYS A 64 -0.26 10.48 11.23
CA LYS A 64 -0.21 9.11 11.72
C LYS A 64 0.97 8.31 11.16
N THR A 65 1.25 8.43 9.85
CA THR A 65 2.24 7.58 9.17
C THR A 65 3.67 8.11 9.19
N ARG A 66 3.87 9.43 9.25
CA ARG A 66 5.20 10.07 9.16
C ARG A 66 5.59 10.84 10.41
N LEU A 67 4.65 11.47 11.11
CA LEU A 67 4.92 12.19 12.37
C LEU A 67 4.86 11.28 13.60
N GLY A 68 4.49 10.00 13.43
CA GLY A 68 4.45 9.01 14.51
C GLY A 68 3.28 9.20 15.48
N TRP A 69 2.25 9.95 15.09
CA TRP A 69 1.06 10.12 15.93
C TRP A 69 0.27 8.82 15.94
N LYS A 70 0.02 8.29 17.13
CA LYS A 70 -0.77 7.08 17.32
C LYS A 70 -1.90 7.36 18.29
N GLU A 71 -3.09 6.88 17.94
CA GLU A 71 -4.19 6.82 18.90
C GLU A 71 -3.87 5.69 19.87
N VAL A 72 -3.70 6.02 21.15
CA VAL A 72 -3.58 5.03 22.22
C VAL A 72 -4.99 4.73 22.70
N GLN A 73 -5.48 3.53 22.39
CA GLN A 73 -6.70 3.03 23.03
C GLN A 73 -6.31 2.43 24.37
N VAL A 74 -6.60 3.15 25.46
CA VAL A 74 -6.49 2.59 26.81
C VAL A 74 -7.76 1.79 27.07
N ILE A 75 -7.62 0.47 27.12
CA ILE A 75 -8.70 -0.42 27.53
C ILE A 75 -8.61 -0.54 29.05
N GLU A 76 -9.42 0.23 29.77
CA GLU A 76 -9.56 0.08 31.22
C GLU A 76 -10.42 -1.16 31.50
N GLY A 77 -9.80 -2.21 32.04
CA GLY A 77 -10.48 -3.41 32.51
C GLY A 77 -10.91 -3.26 33.97
N ASN A 78 -12.09 -3.78 34.31
CA ASN A 78 -12.46 -3.99 35.71
C ASN A 78 -11.54 -5.06 36.32
N PRO A 79 -10.86 -4.82 37.46
CA PRO A 79 -9.98 -5.82 38.10
C PRO A 79 -10.65 -7.18 38.35
N ASP A 80 -11.97 -7.19 38.51
CA ASP A 80 -12.76 -8.39 38.85
C ASP A 80 -13.43 -9.04 37.63
N ALA A 81 -13.23 -8.54 36.41
CA ALA A 81 -13.84 -9.11 35.21
C ALA A 81 -12.80 -9.39 34.11
N PRO A 82 -12.88 -10.54 33.43
CA PRO A 82 -11.97 -10.85 32.32
C PRO A 82 -12.15 -9.84 31.19
N LEU A 83 -11.02 -9.33 30.66
CA LEU A 83 -10.97 -8.46 29.50
C LEU A 83 -11.65 -9.15 28.31
N SER A 84 -12.86 -8.70 27.99
CA SER A 84 -13.66 -9.24 26.90
C SER A 84 -13.25 -8.56 25.59
N ILE A 85 -12.20 -9.08 24.95
CA ILE A 85 -11.83 -8.67 23.59
C ILE A 85 -12.84 -9.31 22.64
N ASN A 86 -13.69 -8.51 21.99
CA ASN A 86 -14.66 -8.98 20.99
C ASN A 86 -13.94 -9.42 19.70
N LEU A 87 -13.23 -10.55 19.75
CA LEU A 87 -12.59 -11.17 18.59
C LEU A 87 -13.64 -12.02 17.86
N LYS A 88 -14.28 -11.49 16.82
CA LYS A 88 -15.15 -12.29 15.94
C LYS A 88 -14.28 -13.09 14.97
N VAL A 89 -14.04 -14.37 15.29
CA VAL A 89 -13.40 -15.31 14.36
C VAL A 89 -14.50 -16.00 13.56
N ASN A 90 -14.64 -15.63 12.29
CA ASN A 90 -15.51 -16.34 11.35
C ASN A 90 -14.71 -17.48 10.72
N PHE A 91 -14.97 -18.72 11.14
CA PHE A 91 -14.49 -19.89 10.41
C PHE A 91 -15.39 -20.10 9.20
N VAL A 92 -14.83 -19.94 7.99
CA VAL A 92 -15.51 -20.30 6.75
C VAL A 92 -15.33 -21.81 6.57
N THR A 93 -16.43 -22.57 6.61
CA THR A 93 -16.40 -23.98 6.20
C THR A 93 -16.22 -24.04 4.68
N PRO A 94 -15.39 -24.96 4.16
CA PRO A 94 -15.28 -25.15 2.72
C PRO A 94 -16.65 -25.55 2.15
N PRO A 95 -16.98 -25.12 0.92
CA PRO A 95 -18.22 -25.54 0.26
C PRO A 95 -18.23 -27.06 0.12
N ASP A 96 -19.31 -27.70 0.59
CA ASP A 96 -19.63 -29.09 0.24
C ASP A 96 -20.33 -29.07 -1.13
N ASP A 97 -19.82 -29.89 -2.05
CA ASP A 97 -20.11 -30.07 -3.49
C ASP A 97 -19.47 -29.09 -4.50
#